data_AF-A0A1L6YQ41-F1
#
_entry.id   AF-A0A1L6YQ41-F1
#
_cell.length_a   1.000
_cell.length_b   1.000
_cell.length_c   1.000
_cell.angle_alpha   90.00
_cell.angle_beta   90.00
_cell.angle_gamma   90.00
#
_symmetry.space_group_name_H-M   'P 1'
#
loop_
_entity.id
_entity.type
_entity.pdbx_description
1 polymer ?
#
loop_
_entity_poly.entity_id
_entity_poly.type
_entity_poly.pdbx_seq_one_letter_code
_entity_poly.pdbx_strand_id
1 'polypeptide(L)'
;RMSNPWKAFMEKYDIERTHSSGVRVDLGEDAEVENAKYRIPAGRCPVFGKGIVIENSAVSFLKPVATGDQRLKDGGFAFPNANDHISPMTIANLKARYKDNVEMMKLNDIALCRTHAASFVMAGDQNSSYRHPAVYDEKEKTCHMLYLSAQENMGPRYCSSDAQNRDALFCFKPDKNESFENLVYLSKNVRNDWDKKCPRKNLGNAKFGLWVDGNCEEIPYVKEVEAKDLRECNRIVFGASASDQPTQYEEEMTDYQKIQQGFRQNNREMIKSAFLPVGAFNSDNFKSKGRGFNWANFDSVKNKCYIFNTKPTCLINDKNFIATTALSHPQEVDREFPCSIYKDEIEREIKKQSRNMNLYSVDGERIVLPRIFISNDKESIKCPCEPEHISNSTCNFYVCNCVEKRAEIKENNQVVIKEEFRDYYENGEE
;
A
#
# COMPACT_ATOMS: atom_id res chain seq x y z
N ARG A 1 -26.26 -8.05 17.45
CA ARG A 1 -24.97 -8.12 16.69
C ARG A 1 -24.83 -7.17 15.48
N MET A 2 -23.86 -6.26 15.52
CA MET A 2 -23.34 -5.56 14.32
C MET A 2 -22.28 -6.42 13.63
N SER A 3 -22.43 -6.64 12.32
CA SER A 3 -21.51 -7.47 11.52
C SER A 3 -21.01 -6.69 10.31
N ASN A 4 -19.91 -7.15 9.71
CA ASN A 4 -19.43 -6.65 8.43
C ASN A 4 -19.05 -7.85 7.53
N PRO A 5 -19.83 -8.14 6.47
CA PRO A 5 -19.55 -9.27 5.58
C PRO A 5 -18.25 -9.09 4.79
N TRP A 6 -17.76 -7.86 4.66
CA TRP A 6 -16.54 -7.53 3.93
C TRP A 6 -15.25 -7.85 4.68
N LYS A 7 -15.31 -8.23 5.96
CA LYS A 7 -14.13 -8.38 6.83
C LYS A 7 -13.00 -9.18 6.17
N ALA A 8 -13.28 -10.40 5.72
CA ALA A 8 -12.25 -11.27 5.12
C ALA A 8 -11.73 -10.73 3.79
N PHE A 9 -12.61 -10.17 2.95
CA PHE A 9 -12.23 -9.59 1.67
C PHE A 9 -11.30 -8.36 1.84
N MET A 10 -11.61 -7.51 2.84
CA MET A 10 -10.92 -6.24 3.08
C MET A 10 -9.61 -6.37 3.85
N GLU A 11 -9.30 -7.53 4.43
CA GLU A 11 -8.06 -7.77 5.18
C GLU A 11 -6.79 -7.42 4.39
N LYS A 12 -6.77 -7.72 3.08
CA LYS A 12 -5.61 -7.40 2.23
C LYS A 12 -5.41 -5.91 1.98
N TYR A 13 -6.45 -5.10 2.18
CA TYR A 13 -6.41 -3.64 2.01
C TYR A 13 -6.13 -2.90 3.33
N ASP A 14 -6.02 -3.59 4.47
CA ASP A 14 -5.56 -3.00 5.73
C ASP A 14 -4.02 -2.87 5.72
N ILE A 15 -3.52 -1.87 4.98
CA ILE A 15 -2.08 -1.68 4.68
C ILE A 15 -1.23 -1.53 5.96
N GLU A 16 -1.73 -0.81 6.97
CA GLU A 16 -1.07 -0.69 8.27
C GLU A 16 -0.83 -2.06 8.92
N ARG A 17 -1.80 -2.98 8.83
CA ARG A 17 -1.70 -4.32 9.41
C ARG A 17 -0.99 -5.34 8.53
N THR A 18 -1.23 -5.31 7.21
CA THR A 18 -0.73 -6.36 6.30
C THR A 18 0.69 -6.08 5.81
N HIS A 19 1.01 -4.81 5.54
CA HIS A 19 2.30 -4.34 5.03
C HIS A 19 3.18 -3.75 6.15
N SER A 20 2.62 -2.95 7.05
CA SER A 20 3.22 -2.48 8.31
C SER A 20 4.52 -1.67 8.22
N SER A 21 4.80 -1.07 7.07
CA SER A 21 5.97 -0.20 6.84
C SER A 21 5.63 0.90 5.82
N GLY A 22 6.56 1.81 5.51
CA GLY A 22 6.38 2.79 4.45
C GLY A 22 6.22 2.13 3.08
N VAL A 23 5.44 2.75 2.19
CA VAL A 23 5.16 2.28 0.83
C VAL A 23 5.97 3.07 -0.20
N ARG A 24 5.85 4.40 -0.18
CA ARG A 24 6.63 5.30 -1.06
C ARG A 24 8.12 5.13 -0.78
N VAL A 25 8.51 5.36 0.46
CA VAL A 25 9.84 5.07 1.01
C VAL A 25 9.67 4.10 2.17
N ASP A 26 10.26 2.91 2.05
CA ASP A 26 10.22 1.86 3.07
C ASP A 26 11.59 1.76 3.78
N LEU A 27 11.64 2.16 5.05
CA LEU A 27 12.84 2.15 5.90
C LEU A 27 12.44 1.78 7.35
N GLY A 28 11.53 0.81 7.48
CA GLY A 28 10.85 0.51 8.75
C GLY A 28 11.65 -0.33 9.74
N GLU A 29 12.71 -1.00 9.32
CA GLU A 29 13.55 -1.86 10.18
C GLU A 29 14.94 -1.26 10.33
N ASP A 30 15.48 -1.34 11.55
CA ASP A 30 16.85 -0.95 11.85
C ASP A 30 17.70 -2.23 11.92
N ALA A 31 18.88 -2.20 11.32
CA ALA A 31 19.84 -3.29 11.36
C ALA A 31 21.21 -2.75 11.76
N GLU A 32 21.92 -3.51 12.58
CA GLU A 32 23.29 -3.19 13.00
C GLU A 32 24.27 -4.05 12.21
N VAL A 33 25.35 -3.42 11.72
CA VAL A 33 26.43 -4.08 10.98
C VAL A 33 27.73 -3.47 11.47
N GLU A 34 28.61 -4.28 12.05
CA GLU A 34 29.95 -3.83 12.49
C GLU A 34 29.91 -2.55 13.39
N ASN A 35 28.89 -2.44 14.25
CA ASN A 35 28.60 -1.31 15.16
C ASN A 35 28.02 -0.04 14.49
N ALA A 36 27.66 -0.09 13.21
CA ALA A 36 26.93 0.97 12.52
C ALA A 36 25.45 0.60 12.36
N LYS A 37 24.56 1.57 12.57
CA LYS A 37 23.10 1.38 12.42
C LYS A 37 22.65 1.82 11.05
N TYR A 38 21.95 0.93 10.36
CA TYR A 38 21.36 1.14 9.04
C TYR A 38 19.85 1.00 9.10
N ARG A 39 19.16 1.70 8.20
CA ARG A 39 17.73 1.54 7.98
C ARG A 39 17.50 0.73 6.70
N ILE A 40 16.61 -0.26 6.76
CA ILE A 40 16.31 -1.16 5.64
C ILE A 40 14.80 -1.29 5.41
N PRO A 41 14.39 -1.62 4.18
CA PRO A 41 13.00 -1.92 3.85
C PRO A 41 12.47 -3.09 4.68
N ALA A 42 11.24 -2.93 5.20
CA ALA A 42 10.62 -3.88 6.11
C ALA A 42 9.18 -4.29 5.71
N GLY A 43 8.62 -3.67 4.67
CA GLY A 43 7.25 -3.86 4.24
C GLY A 43 6.93 -5.29 3.84
N ARG A 44 5.83 -5.84 4.36
CA ARG A 44 5.48 -7.26 4.19
C ARG A 44 4.71 -7.59 2.91
N CYS A 45 4.42 -6.58 2.10
CA CYS A 45 3.74 -6.73 0.81
C CYS A 45 4.60 -6.19 -0.33
N PRO A 46 4.53 -6.80 -1.53
CA PRO A 46 5.18 -6.27 -2.72
C PRO A 46 4.60 -4.90 -3.09
N VAL A 47 5.42 -4.04 -3.71
CA VAL A 47 4.97 -2.77 -4.27
C VAL A 47 5.07 -2.84 -5.79
N PHE A 48 3.93 -3.02 -6.46
CA PHE A 48 3.85 -3.19 -7.91
C PHE A 48 4.01 -1.85 -8.63
N GLY A 49 4.83 -1.83 -9.69
CA GLY A 49 5.08 -0.65 -10.50
C GLY A 49 6.11 0.33 -9.92
N LYS A 50 6.71 0.03 -8.77
CA LYS A 50 7.67 0.92 -8.08
C LYS A 50 9.06 0.75 -8.65
N GLY A 51 9.68 1.86 -9.04
CA GLY A 51 11.10 1.96 -9.34
C GLY A 51 11.72 3.22 -8.74
N ILE A 52 13.02 3.39 -8.95
CA ILE A 52 13.76 4.59 -8.53
C ILE A 52 14.13 5.40 -9.77
N VAL A 53 13.73 6.66 -9.79
CA VAL A 53 14.12 7.62 -10.82
C VAL A 53 15.38 8.33 -10.35
N ILE A 54 16.45 8.25 -11.13
CA ILE A 54 17.68 9.01 -10.93
C ILE A 54 17.54 10.31 -11.73
N GLU A 55 17.56 11.46 -11.06
CA GLU A 55 17.36 12.75 -11.73
C GLU A 55 18.50 13.07 -12.70
N ASN A 56 18.13 13.54 -13.89
CA ASN A 56 19.05 13.91 -14.97
C ASN A 56 20.04 12.79 -15.37
N SER A 57 19.63 11.53 -15.24
CA SER A 57 20.41 10.37 -15.70
C SER A 57 19.59 9.47 -16.63
N ALA A 58 20.26 8.91 -17.65
CA ALA A 58 19.70 7.86 -18.50
C ALA A 58 19.96 6.44 -17.94
N VAL A 59 20.69 6.33 -16.83
CA VAL A 59 21.00 5.05 -16.20
C VAL A 59 19.78 4.55 -15.42
N SER A 60 19.33 3.34 -15.75
CA SER A 60 18.33 2.64 -14.94
C SER A 60 18.90 2.27 -13.59
N PHE A 61 18.11 2.42 -12.52
CA PHE A 61 18.48 1.98 -11.19
C PHE A 61 18.71 0.45 -11.11
N LEU A 62 18.18 -0.33 -12.06
CA LEU A 62 18.45 -1.77 -12.16
C LEU A 62 19.85 -2.10 -12.68
N LYS A 63 20.63 -1.10 -13.14
CA LYS A 63 22.06 -1.32 -13.41
C LYS A 63 22.81 -1.54 -12.10
N PRO A 64 23.88 -2.34 -12.12
CA PRO A 64 24.78 -2.46 -10.99
C PRO A 64 25.32 -1.12 -10.52
N VAL A 65 25.59 -1.00 -9.22
CA VAL A 65 26.32 0.15 -8.66
C VAL A 65 27.68 0.30 -9.34
N ALA A 66 28.17 1.54 -9.40
CA ALA A 66 29.52 1.82 -9.89
C ALA A 66 30.57 1.22 -8.94
N THR A 67 31.60 0.58 -9.51
CA THR A 67 32.69 -0.05 -8.74
C THR A 67 34.06 0.35 -9.25
N GLY A 68 35.07 0.42 -8.36
CA GLY A 68 36.44 0.72 -8.73
C GLY A 68 36.58 2.14 -9.29
N ASP A 69 37.15 2.26 -10.48
CA ASP A 69 37.42 3.54 -11.16
C ASP A 69 36.20 4.14 -11.88
N GLN A 70 35.04 3.50 -11.78
CA GLN A 70 33.79 4.00 -12.37
C GLN A 70 33.26 5.19 -11.59
N ARG A 71 32.71 6.18 -12.28
CA ARG A 71 32.08 7.33 -11.62
C ARG A 71 30.74 6.92 -11.03
N LEU A 72 30.40 7.51 -9.88
CA LEU A 72 29.21 7.16 -9.11
C LEU A 72 27.92 7.29 -9.93
N LYS A 73 27.81 8.30 -10.80
CA LYS A 73 26.64 8.52 -11.67
C LYS A 73 26.56 7.61 -12.91
N ASP A 74 27.59 6.83 -13.20
CA ASP A 74 27.57 5.87 -14.33
C ASP A 74 26.90 4.53 -13.94
N GLY A 75 26.74 4.28 -12.63
CA GLY A 75 26.09 3.09 -12.06
C GLY A 75 24.64 3.31 -11.64
N GLY A 76 23.96 2.21 -11.32
CA GLY A 76 22.62 2.18 -10.72
C GLY A 76 22.65 1.75 -9.25
N PHE A 77 21.69 0.93 -8.86
CA PHE A 77 21.45 0.50 -7.46
C PHE A 77 21.59 -1.02 -7.29
N ALA A 78 21.64 -1.79 -8.38
CA ALA A 78 21.68 -3.24 -8.32
C ALA A 78 23.04 -3.76 -7.82
N PHE A 79 23.05 -5.03 -7.42
CA PHE A 79 24.25 -5.69 -6.92
C PHE A 79 25.38 -5.70 -7.99
N PRO A 80 26.63 -5.39 -7.61
CA PRO A 80 27.76 -5.43 -8.53
C PRO A 80 28.12 -6.86 -8.95
N ASN A 81 28.95 -6.97 -9.99
CA ASN A 81 29.48 -8.27 -10.40
C ASN A 81 30.26 -8.90 -9.23
N ALA A 82 29.98 -10.16 -8.93
CA ALA A 82 30.64 -10.95 -7.91
C ALA A 82 31.22 -12.23 -8.51
N ASN A 83 32.11 -12.91 -7.76
CA ASN A 83 32.73 -14.17 -8.20
C ASN A 83 31.69 -15.26 -8.48
N ASP A 84 30.64 -15.32 -7.65
CA ASP A 84 29.44 -16.10 -7.92
C ASP A 84 28.36 -15.18 -8.51
N HIS A 85 27.72 -15.62 -9.58
CA HIS A 85 26.69 -14.84 -10.24
C HIS A 85 25.37 -14.95 -9.48
N ILE A 86 25.20 -14.02 -8.52
CA ILE A 86 24.03 -13.96 -7.63
C ILE A 86 22.98 -12.93 -8.08
N SER A 87 23.35 -11.95 -8.90
CA SER A 87 22.40 -10.96 -9.45
C SER A 87 22.99 -10.27 -10.68
N PRO A 88 22.16 -9.94 -11.69
CA PRO A 88 20.76 -10.33 -11.85
C PRO A 88 20.60 -11.83 -12.15
N MET A 89 19.48 -12.46 -11.77
CA MET A 89 19.21 -13.87 -12.06
C MET A 89 17.83 -14.06 -12.68
N THR A 90 17.75 -14.79 -13.79
CA THR A 90 16.46 -15.20 -14.36
C THR A 90 15.76 -16.22 -13.46
N ILE A 91 14.42 -16.31 -13.52
CA ILE A 91 13.67 -17.34 -12.79
C ILE A 91 14.12 -18.75 -13.16
N ALA A 92 14.47 -19.00 -14.43
CA ALA A 92 15.00 -20.28 -14.86
C ALA A 92 16.30 -20.64 -14.11
N ASN A 93 17.22 -19.68 -13.98
CA ASN A 93 18.47 -19.87 -13.23
C ASN A 93 18.21 -20.05 -11.74
N LEU A 94 17.26 -19.32 -11.15
CA LEU A 94 16.88 -19.51 -9.74
C LEU A 94 16.28 -20.90 -9.50
N LYS A 95 15.37 -21.37 -10.37
CA LYS A 95 14.80 -22.72 -10.28
C LYS A 95 15.86 -23.80 -10.45
N ALA A 96 16.83 -23.60 -11.34
CA ALA A 96 17.97 -24.50 -11.48
C ALA A 96 18.87 -24.52 -10.23
N ARG A 97 19.13 -23.34 -9.63
CA ARG A 97 19.94 -23.18 -8.42
C ARG A 97 19.31 -23.86 -7.19
N TYR A 98 17.98 -23.81 -7.10
CA TYR A 98 17.22 -24.34 -5.96
C TYR A 98 16.46 -25.64 -6.27
N LYS A 99 16.81 -26.35 -7.34
CA LYS A 99 16.09 -27.54 -7.83
C LYS A 99 15.92 -28.64 -6.77
N ASP A 100 16.89 -28.77 -5.88
CA ASP A 100 16.92 -29.79 -4.83
C ASP A 100 16.23 -29.32 -3.52
N ASN A 101 15.80 -28.06 -3.45
CA ASN A 101 15.10 -27.50 -2.30
C ASN A 101 13.58 -27.53 -2.50
N VAL A 102 12.93 -28.53 -1.89
CA VAL A 102 11.48 -28.77 -2.00
C VAL A 102 10.63 -27.58 -1.57
N GLU A 103 11.03 -26.86 -0.51
CA GLU A 103 10.26 -25.71 -0.02
C GLU A 103 10.39 -24.50 -0.93
N MET A 104 11.58 -24.23 -1.47
CA MET A 104 11.78 -23.12 -2.42
C MET A 104 11.08 -23.37 -3.75
N MET A 105 10.97 -24.63 -4.21
CA MET A 105 10.26 -24.97 -5.43
C MET A 105 8.73 -24.80 -5.33
N LYS A 106 8.16 -24.69 -4.13
CA LYS A 106 6.75 -24.37 -3.91
C LYS A 106 6.45 -22.87 -3.99
N LEU A 107 7.48 -22.02 -3.95
CA LEU A 107 7.30 -20.56 -3.97
C LEU A 107 6.89 -20.08 -5.36
N ASN A 108 6.01 -19.08 -5.41
CA ASN A 108 5.79 -18.33 -6.65
C ASN A 108 7.04 -17.52 -7.02
N ASP A 109 7.14 -17.09 -8.28
CA ASP A 109 8.35 -16.47 -8.84
C ASP A 109 8.81 -15.21 -8.05
N ILE A 110 7.86 -14.36 -7.62
CA ILE A 110 8.14 -13.19 -6.76
C ILE A 110 8.72 -13.62 -5.39
N ALA A 111 8.08 -14.58 -4.73
CA ALA A 111 8.52 -15.06 -3.42
C ALA A 111 9.87 -15.78 -3.51
N LEU A 112 10.14 -16.49 -4.61
CA LEU A 112 11.43 -17.11 -4.89
C LEU A 112 12.54 -16.07 -5.05
N CYS A 113 12.31 -15.02 -5.85
CA CYS A 113 13.25 -13.90 -6.00
C CYS A 113 13.52 -13.22 -4.65
N ARG A 114 12.47 -12.93 -3.87
CA ARG A 114 12.63 -12.33 -2.53
C ARG A 114 13.45 -13.23 -1.61
N THR A 115 13.14 -14.52 -1.57
CA THR A 115 13.81 -15.49 -0.68
C THR A 115 15.27 -15.65 -1.07
N HIS A 116 15.59 -15.66 -2.37
CA HIS A 116 16.95 -15.65 -2.87
C HIS A 116 17.72 -14.41 -2.37
N ALA A 117 17.21 -13.20 -2.64
CA ALA A 117 17.87 -11.96 -2.23
C ALA A 117 18.07 -11.85 -0.71
N ALA A 118 17.07 -12.26 0.07
CA ALA A 118 17.10 -12.22 1.52
C ALA A 118 17.97 -13.32 2.17
N SER A 119 18.51 -14.27 1.39
CA SER A 119 19.37 -15.34 1.89
C SER A 119 20.83 -14.92 2.08
N PHE A 120 21.26 -13.83 1.43
CA PHE A 120 22.64 -13.36 1.50
C PHE A 120 22.88 -12.51 2.76
N VAL A 121 23.92 -12.89 3.51
CA VAL A 121 24.38 -12.21 4.72
C VAL A 121 25.79 -11.69 4.48
N MET A 122 26.16 -10.60 5.15
CA MET A 122 27.54 -10.11 5.12
C MET A 122 28.47 -11.06 5.85
N ALA A 123 29.60 -11.39 5.24
CA ALA A 123 30.53 -12.38 5.78
C ALA A 123 31.13 -11.97 7.14
N GLY A 124 31.33 -10.67 7.38
CA GLY A 124 31.89 -10.12 8.62
C GLY A 124 30.90 -10.08 9.80
N ASP A 125 29.60 -10.17 9.54
CA ASP A 125 28.57 -10.09 10.57
C ASP A 125 27.34 -10.95 10.20
N GLN A 126 27.44 -12.25 10.52
CA GLN A 126 26.38 -13.21 10.24
C GLN A 126 25.15 -13.03 11.13
N ASN A 127 25.30 -12.34 12.28
CA ASN A 127 24.23 -12.12 13.25
C ASN A 127 23.36 -10.90 12.91
N SER A 128 23.82 -10.04 12.01
CA SER A 128 23.04 -8.91 11.54
C SER A 128 21.70 -9.35 10.93
N SER A 129 20.65 -8.57 11.18
CA SER A 129 19.35 -8.70 10.50
C SER A 129 19.36 -8.06 9.10
N TYR A 130 20.45 -7.40 8.70
CA TYR A 130 20.57 -6.69 7.43
C TYR A 130 20.48 -7.67 6.25
N ARG A 131 19.51 -7.47 5.36
CA ARG A 131 19.41 -8.18 4.08
C ARG A 131 19.06 -7.19 2.98
N HIS A 132 19.55 -7.46 1.78
CA HIS A 132 19.27 -6.62 0.61
C HIS A 132 17.81 -6.73 0.17
N PRO A 133 17.17 -5.61 -0.25
CA PRO A 133 15.92 -5.65 -0.98
C PRO A 133 16.17 -6.17 -2.41
N ALA A 134 15.08 -6.47 -3.12
CA ALA A 134 15.12 -6.92 -4.49
C ALA A 134 14.07 -6.23 -5.35
N VAL A 135 14.27 -6.26 -6.66
CA VAL A 135 13.26 -5.95 -7.66
C VAL A 135 13.11 -7.14 -8.58
N TYR A 136 11.89 -7.61 -8.72
CA TYR A 136 11.54 -8.63 -9.69
C TYR A 136 10.90 -7.96 -10.91
N ASP A 137 11.47 -8.20 -12.09
CA ASP A 137 10.87 -7.82 -13.36
C ASP A 137 10.00 -8.98 -13.86
N GLU A 138 8.68 -8.80 -13.84
CA GLU A 138 7.73 -9.84 -14.25
C GLU A 138 7.76 -10.08 -15.76
N LYS A 139 8.10 -9.05 -16.55
CA LYS A 139 8.16 -9.12 -18.01
C LYS A 139 9.39 -9.90 -18.46
N GLU A 140 10.55 -9.53 -17.93
CA GLU A 140 11.83 -10.19 -18.25
C GLU A 140 12.07 -11.43 -17.38
N LYS A 141 11.18 -11.72 -16.43
CA LYS A 141 11.30 -12.81 -15.44
C LYS A 141 12.67 -12.84 -14.77
N THR A 142 13.15 -11.68 -14.36
CA THR A 142 14.51 -11.48 -13.85
C THR A 142 14.48 -10.86 -12.46
N CYS A 143 15.26 -11.43 -11.55
CA CYS A 143 15.43 -10.99 -10.17
C CYS A 143 16.70 -10.13 -10.07
N HIS A 144 16.56 -8.92 -9.56
CA HIS A 144 17.65 -7.99 -9.30
C HIS A 144 17.78 -7.78 -7.80
N MET A 145 18.92 -8.13 -7.21
CA MET A 145 19.24 -7.71 -5.84
C MET A 145 19.68 -6.25 -5.86
N LEU A 146 19.22 -5.47 -4.90
CA LEU A 146 19.64 -4.07 -4.75
C LEU A 146 20.74 -3.96 -3.71
N TYR A 147 21.89 -3.42 -4.12
CA TYR A 147 22.98 -3.09 -3.21
C TYR A 147 22.59 -1.92 -2.32
N LEU A 148 21.98 -0.88 -2.90
CA LEU A 148 21.52 0.31 -2.19
C LEU A 148 20.07 0.13 -1.73
N SER A 149 19.85 0.28 -0.41
CA SER A 149 18.51 0.25 0.20
C SER A 149 17.82 1.62 0.26
N ALA A 150 18.57 2.70 0.00
CA ALA A 150 18.05 4.05 -0.05
C ALA A 150 17.09 4.22 -1.22
N GLN A 151 16.00 4.97 -1.02
CA GLN A 151 14.96 5.16 -2.05
C GLN A 151 14.74 6.61 -2.43
N GLU A 152 15.12 7.56 -1.57
CA GLU A 152 15.04 8.99 -1.88
C GLU A 152 16.22 9.77 -1.30
N ASN A 153 16.81 10.62 -2.13
CA ASN A 153 17.79 11.63 -1.76
C ASN A 153 17.54 12.88 -2.60
N MET A 154 17.13 13.97 -1.95
CA MET A 154 16.70 15.21 -2.61
C MET A 154 17.34 16.43 -1.96
N GLY A 155 17.47 17.52 -2.69
CA GLY A 155 17.96 18.79 -2.14
C GLY A 155 19.45 19.03 -2.38
N PRO A 156 19.82 20.30 -2.66
CA PRO A 156 21.11 20.65 -3.25
C PRO A 156 22.32 20.41 -2.34
N ARG A 157 22.10 20.29 -1.02
CA ARG A 157 23.14 20.00 -0.04
C ARG A 157 23.52 18.51 0.01
N TYR A 158 22.58 17.62 -0.32
CA TYR A 158 22.75 16.16 -0.17
C TYR A 158 23.00 15.46 -1.49
N CYS A 159 22.58 16.06 -2.61
CA CYS A 159 22.76 15.53 -3.94
C CYS A 159 22.92 16.65 -4.97
N SER A 160 23.49 16.30 -6.12
CA SER A 160 23.61 17.22 -7.26
C SER A 160 22.80 16.70 -8.44
N SER A 161 21.82 17.47 -8.87
CA SER A 161 21.06 17.23 -10.10
C SER A 161 21.85 17.58 -11.36
N ASP A 162 23.03 18.21 -11.25
CA ASP A 162 23.88 18.52 -12.39
C ASP A 162 24.53 17.24 -12.96
N ALA A 163 24.15 16.88 -14.20
CA ALA A 163 24.68 15.72 -14.89
C ALA A 163 26.18 15.84 -15.23
N GLN A 164 26.73 17.06 -15.29
CA GLN A 164 28.15 17.29 -15.58
C GLN A 164 29.03 16.98 -14.36
N ASN A 165 28.51 17.21 -13.15
CA ASN A 165 29.18 16.80 -11.92
C ASN A 165 28.97 15.31 -11.67
N ARG A 166 29.79 14.48 -12.31
CA ARG A 166 29.70 13.01 -12.27
C ARG A 166 30.18 12.36 -10.97
N ASP A 167 30.92 13.10 -10.14
CA ASP A 167 31.50 12.59 -8.90
C ASP A 167 30.60 12.87 -7.68
N ALA A 168 29.65 13.79 -7.80
CA ALA A 168 28.67 14.08 -6.75
C ALA A 168 27.59 12.99 -6.63
N LEU A 169 26.99 12.87 -5.44
CA LEU A 169 25.85 11.99 -5.18
C LEU A 169 24.67 12.34 -6.12
N PHE A 170 24.05 11.32 -6.70
CA PHE A 170 22.86 11.51 -7.54
C PHE A 170 21.63 11.88 -6.68
N CYS A 171 20.78 12.75 -7.22
CA CYS A 171 19.43 12.98 -6.69
C CYS A 171 18.50 11.90 -7.23
N PHE A 172 17.64 11.35 -6.38
CA PHE A 172 16.74 10.27 -6.78
C PHE A 172 15.51 10.20 -5.90
N LYS A 173 14.43 9.65 -6.46
CA LYS A 173 13.16 9.47 -5.76
C LYS A 173 12.42 8.23 -6.25
N PRO A 174 11.58 7.61 -5.41
CA PRO A 174 10.75 6.50 -5.84
C PRO A 174 9.57 7.02 -6.66
N ASP A 175 9.21 6.31 -7.72
CA ASP A 175 8.09 6.68 -8.58
C ASP A 175 7.43 5.45 -9.23
N LYS A 176 6.24 5.66 -9.80
CA LYS A 176 5.57 4.72 -10.70
C LYS A 176 5.39 5.36 -12.06
N ASN A 177 5.98 4.76 -13.09
CA ASN A 177 5.83 5.20 -14.47
C ASN A 177 5.70 3.98 -15.39
N GLU A 178 5.53 4.22 -16.69
CA GLU A 178 5.35 3.16 -17.69
C GLU A 178 6.55 2.20 -17.74
N SER A 179 7.77 2.72 -17.64
CA SER A 179 9.01 1.91 -17.65
C SER A 179 9.12 0.96 -16.46
N PHE A 180 8.41 1.24 -15.36
CA PHE A 180 8.47 0.45 -14.13
C PHE A 180 7.25 -0.45 -13.92
N GLU A 181 6.26 -0.43 -14.82
CA GLU A 181 4.96 -1.05 -14.56
C GLU A 181 5.01 -2.55 -14.25
N ASN A 182 5.98 -3.25 -14.84
CA ASN A 182 6.21 -4.69 -14.67
C ASN A 182 7.18 -5.01 -13.51
N LEU A 183 7.70 -3.99 -12.82
CA LEU A 183 8.62 -4.15 -11.71
C LEU A 183 7.87 -4.33 -10.40
N VAL A 184 8.41 -5.20 -9.55
CA VAL A 184 7.88 -5.46 -8.22
C VAL A 184 8.98 -5.21 -7.21
N TYR A 185 8.84 -4.15 -6.42
CA TYR A 185 9.80 -3.83 -5.36
C TYR A 185 9.53 -4.71 -4.13
N LEU A 186 10.58 -5.35 -3.63
CA LEU A 186 10.51 -6.38 -2.59
C LEU A 186 11.46 -6.06 -1.44
N SER A 187 10.89 -5.85 -0.25
CA SER A 187 11.69 -5.90 0.98
C SER A 187 12.08 -7.35 1.32
N LYS A 188 13.01 -7.52 2.26
CA LYS A 188 13.37 -8.84 2.79
C LYS A 188 12.22 -9.56 3.52
N ASN A 189 11.17 -8.82 3.93
CA ASN A 189 10.08 -9.31 4.78
C ASN A 189 8.78 -9.62 3.99
N VAL A 190 8.78 -9.46 2.65
CA VAL A 190 7.58 -9.70 1.83
C VAL A 190 7.07 -11.13 2.00
N ARG A 191 5.78 -11.28 2.26
CA ARG A 191 5.12 -12.58 2.48
C ARG A 191 5.28 -13.54 1.30
N ASN A 192 5.40 -14.84 1.56
CA ASN A 192 5.34 -15.85 0.50
C ASN A 192 3.93 -15.97 -0.09
N ASP A 193 2.90 -15.83 0.75
CA ASP A 193 1.46 -15.85 0.41
C ASP A 193 0.91 -14.44 0.10
N TRP A 194 1.75 -13.58 -0.50
CA TRP A 194 1.38 -12.20 -0.83
C TRP A 194 0.17 -12.12 -1.77
N ASP A 195 -0.02 -13.10 -2.65
CA ASP A 195 -1.12 -13.21 -3.61
C ASP A 195 -2.50 -13.26 -2.92
N LYS A 196 -2.53 -13.79 -1.69
CA LYS A 196 -3.76 -13.87 -0.87
C LYS A 196 -3.89 -12.71 0.11
N LYS A 197 -2.77 -12.22 0.64
CA LYS A 197 -2.73 -11.28 1.79
C LYS A 197 -2.44 -9.83 1.43
N CYS A 198 -2.01 -9.54 0.21
CA CYS A 198 -1.61 -8.21 -0.23
C CYS A 198 -2.41 -7.75 -1.46
N PRO A 199 -2.51 -6.42 -1.70
CA PRO A 199 -3.10 -5.89 -2.92
C PRO A 199 -2.22 -6.18 -4.13
N ARG A 200 -2.84 -6.43 -5.29
CA ARG A 200 -2.18 -6.46 -6.61
C ARG A 200 -3.07 -5.78 -7.65
N LYS A 201 -4.17 -6.44 -8.02
CA LYS A 201 -5.12 -5.91 -8.99
C LYS A 201 -5.91 -4.75 -8.39
N ASN A 202 -6.21 -3.75 -9.21
CA ASN A 202 -7.20 -2.74 -8.89
C ASN A 202 -8.60 -3.35 -9.03
N LEU A 203 -9.58 -2.77 -8.34
CA LEU A 203 -10.97 -3.25 -8.35
C LEU A 203 -11.82 -2.34 -9.22
N GLY A 204 -12.20 -2.81 -10.40
CA GLY A 204 -13.14 -2.11 -11.28
C GLY A 204 -14.59 -2.30 -10.84
N ASN A 205 -15.46 -1.41 -11.30
CA ASN A 205 -16.86 -1.34 -10.86
C ASN A 205 -16.99 -1.17 -9.34
N ALA A 206 -15.98 -0.57 -8.71
CA ALA A 206 -15.87 -0.49 -7.27
C ALA A 206 -15.19 0.81 -6.85
N LYS A 207 -15.65 1.33 -5.71
CA LYS A 207 -14.90 2.32 -4.92
C LYS A 207 -14.88 1.88 -3.47
N PHE A 208 -13.80 2.23 -2.78
CA PHE A 208 -13.66 2.00 -1.35
C PHE A 208 -14.65 2.85 -0.57
N GLY A 209 -15.27 2.23 0.44
CA GLY A 209 -16.20 2.88 1.36
C GLY A 209 -15.99 2.44 2.81
N LEU A 210 -16.86 2.95 3.68
CA LEU A 210 -16.93 2.58 5.09
C LEU A 210 -18.23 1.84 5.40
N TRP A 211 -18.11 0.73 6.12
CA TRP A 211 -19.27 -0.07 6.49
C TRP A 211 -19.98 0.58 7.67
N VAL A 212 -21.20 1.07 7.43
CA VAL A 212 -22.02 1.76 8.43
C VAL A 212 -23.33 1.00 8.60
N ASP A 213 -23.32 0.11 9.61
CA ASP A 213 -24.48 -0.64 10.08
C ASP A 213 -25.38 -1.16 8.96
N GLY A 214 -24.84 -2.08 8.15
CA GLY A 214 -25.60 -2.82 7.16
C GLY A 214 -25.52 -2.31 5.72
N ASN A 215 -24.81 -1.21 5.46
CA ASN A 215 -24.52 -0.75 4.09
C ASN A 215 -23.08 -0.22 3.98
N CYS A 216 -22.56 -0.16 2.75
CA CYS A 216 -21.29 0.48 2.46
C CYS A 216 -21.52 1.94 2.04
N GLU A 217 -21.02 2.87 2.84
CA GLU A 217 -21.21 4.31 2.66
C GLU A 217 -19.93 4.98 2.13
N GLU A 218 -20.10 6.17 1.54
CA GLU A 218 -19.00 6.99 1.04
C GLU A 218 -18.04 7.42 2.15
N ILE A 219 -16.79 7.70 1.78
CA ILE A 219 -15.79 8.28 2.69
C ILE A 219 -15.95 9.81 2.65
N PRO A 220 -16.36 10.48 3.74
CA PRO A 220 -16.65 11.92 3.70
C PRO A 220 -15.43 12.80 3.47
N TYR A 221 -14.32 12.52 4.15
CA TYR A 221 -13.09 13.31 4.06
C TYR A 221 -12.08 12.64 3.13
N VAL A 222 -11.99 13.17 1.91
CA VAL A 222 -11.06 12.77 0.86
C VAL A 222 -10.37 13.99 0.27
N LYS A 223 -9.18 13.81 -0.29
CA LYS A 223 -8.52 14.84 -1.11
C LYS A 223 -8.77 14.52 -2.58
N GLU A 224 -9.48 15.41 -3.26
CA GLU A 224 -9.71 15.32 -4.70
C GLU A 224 -8.52 15.91 -5.47
N VAL A 225 -8.05 15.18 -6.47
CA VAL A 225 -7.01 15.61 -7.41
C VAL A 225 -7.38 15.19 -8.82
N GLU A 226 -6.93 15.94 -9.82
CA GLU A 226 -7.10 15.57 -11.23
C GLU A 226 -6.25 14.33 -11.55
N ALA A 227 -6.82 13.38 -12.30
CA ALA A 227 -6.08 12.24 -12.84
C ALA A 227 -6.71 11.81 -14.16
N LYS A 228 -5.95 11.83 -15.26
CA LYS A 228 -6.44 11.49 -16.60
C LYS A 228 -6.80 10.03 -16.75
N ASP A 229 -6.09 9.15 -16.04
CA ASP A 229 -6.28 7.71 -16.12
C ASP A 229 -5.96 7.03 -14.77
N LEU A 230 -6.20 5.72 -14.73
CA LEU A 230 -5.90 4.88 -13.56
C LEU A 230 -4.41 4.91 -13.20
N ARG A 231 -3.50 5.02 -14.18
CA ARG A 231 -2.05 5.05 -13.93
C ARG A 231 -1.69 6.28 -13.13
N GLU A 232 -2.21 7.43 -13.55
CA GLU A 232 -1.99 8.71 -12.89
C GLU A 232 -2.58 8.70 -11.49
N CYS A 233 -3.80 8.20 -11.29
CA CYS A 233 -4.36 8.07 -9.94
C CYS A 233 -3.55 7.11 -9.05
N ASN A 234 -3.09 5.97 -9.58
CA ASN A 234 -2.22 5.02 -8.87
C ASN A 234 -0.86 5.64 -8.51
N ARG A 235 -0.29 6.45 -9.41
CA ARG A 235 0.96 7.19 -9.16
C ARG A 235 0.77 8.28 -8.10
N ILE A 236 -0.34 9.02 -8.14
CA ILE A 236 -0.63 10.08 -7.16
C ILE A 236 -0.80 9.48 -5.75
N VAL A 237 -1.61 8.42 -5.61
CA VAL A 237 -1.76 7.75 -4.31
C VAL A 237 -0.43 7.14 -3.83
N PHE A 238 0.40 6.62 -4.74
CA PHE A 238 1.75 6.17 -4.39
C PHE A 238 2.62 7.32 -3.85
N GLY A 239 2.61 8.48 -4.51
CA GLY A 239 3.34 9.67 -4.06
C GLY A 239 2.86 10.23 -2.71
N ALA A 240 1.59 10.08 -2.38
CA ALA A 240 1.00 10.52 -1.11
C ALA A 240 1.01 9.45 0.00
N SER A 241 1.41 8.22 -0.32
CA SER A 241 1.34 7.07 0.58
C SER A 241 2.30 7.15 1.76
N ALA A 242 2.19 6.18 2.67
CA ALA A 242 3.06 6.04 3.83
C ALA A 242 4.55 6.14 3.43
N SER A 243 5.31 6.96 4.15
CA SER A 243 6.71 7.25 3.87
C SER A 243 7.52 7.22 5.17
N ASP A 244 8.58 6.41 5.19
CA ASP A 244 9.54 6.34 6.29
C ASP A 244 10.74 7.27 6.08
N GLN A 245 10.69 8.08 5.02
CA GLN A 245 11.68 9.13 4.79
C GLN A 245 11.72 10.09 5.98
N PRO A 246 12.90 10.52 6.44
CA PRO A 246 13.02 11.54 7.48
C PRO A 246 12.23 12.81 7.11
N THR A 247 11.48 13.37 8.05
CA THR A 247 10.72 14.61 7.82
C THR A 247 11.61 15.85 7.78
N GLN A 248 12.83 15.70 8.28
CA GLN A 248 13.87 16.71 8.33
C GLN A 248 14.72 16.70 7.05
N TYR A 249 14.11 17.05 5.92
CA TYR A 249 14.86 17.36 4.69
C TYR A 249 14.91 18.87 4.46
N GLU A 250 15.99 19.34 3.87
CA GLU A 250 16.05 20.72 3.41
C GLU A 250 15.12 20.93 2.22
N GLU A 251 14.34 22.00 2.28
CA GLU A 251 13.57 22.50 1.14
C GLU A 251 14.47 22.66 -0.09
N GLU A 252 13.91 22.58 -1.30
CA GLU A 252 14.60 22.63 -2.61
C GLU A 252 15.47 23.88 -2.85
N MET A 253 15.56 24.78 -1.88
CA MET A 253 16.39 25.97 -1.91
C MET A 253 17.84 25.68 -1.52
N THR A 254 18.75 26.26 -2.28
CA THR A 254 20.16 26.36 -1.90
C THR A 254 20.32 27.21 -0.64
N ASP A 255 21.43 27.05 0.08
CA ASP A 255 21.70 27.82 1.31
C ASP A 255 21.69 29.33 1.06
N TYR A 256 22.19 29.76 -0.09
CA TYR A 256 22.13 31.16 -0.50
C TYR A 256 20.69 31.66 -0.68
N GLN A 257 19.82 30.86 -1.31
CA GLN A 257 18.40 31.19 -1.49
C GLN A 257 17.66 31.22 -0.15
N LYS A 258 17.93 30.29 0.76
CA LYS A 258 17.37 30.29 2.12
C LYS A 258 17.75 31.54 2.89
N ILE A 259 19.01 31.99 2.80
CA ILE A 259 19.45 33.24 3.41
C ILE A 259 18.71 34.43 2.79
N GLN A 260 18.68 34.52 1.46
CA GLN A 260 18.07 35.63 0.75
C GLN A 260 16.55 35.73 0.99
N GLN A 261 15.83 34.60 0.89
CA GLN A 261 14.39 34.55 1.15
C GLN A 261 14.06 34.66 2.63
N GLY A 262 14.86 34.05 3.51
CA GLY A 262 14.71 34.15 4.95
C GLY A 262 14.82 35.61 5.43
N PHE A 263 15.73 36.40 4.87
CA PHE A 263 15.79 37.85 5.14
C PHE A 263 14.59 38.60 4.55
N ARG A 264 14.12 38.27 3.34
CA ARG A 264 12.94 38.90 2.72
C ARG A 264 11.64 38.61 3.48
N GLN A 265 11.48 37.41 4.02
CA GLN A 265 10.28 36.94 4.71
C GLN A 265 10.38 37.07 6.24
N ASN A 266 11.50 37.59 6.77
CA ASN A 266 11.82 37.63 8.19
C ASN A 266 11.71 36.24 8.88
N ASN A 267 12.04 35.17 8.15
CA ASN A 267 11.97 33.80 8.62
C ASN A 267 13.34 33.37 9.19
N ARG A 268 13.49 33.51 10.52
CA ARG A 268 14.74 33.20 11.24
C ARG A 268 15.11 31.71 11.17
N GLU A 269 14.14 30.81 11.12
CA GLU A 269 14.41 29.37 11.03
C GLU A 269 14.96 28.99 9.65
N MET A 270 14.46 29.59 8.57
CA MET A 270 15.02 29.43 7.23
C MET A 270 16.49 29.89 7.16
N ILE A 271 16.82 31.03 7.78
CA ILE A 271 18.21 31.53 7.85
C ILE A 271 19.10 30.56 8.65
N LYS A 272 18.66 30.09 9.82
CA LYS A 272 19.42 29.12 10.63
C LYS A 272 19.68 27.81 9.88
N SER A 273 18.69 27.30 9.14
CA SER A 273 18.81 26.05 8.36
C SER A 273 19.83 26.13 7.21
N ALA A 274 20.19 27.35 6.78
CA ALA A 274 21.27 27.55 5.82
C ALA A 274 22.66 27.35 6.46
N PHE A 275 22.82 27.55 7.76
CA PHE A 275 24.11 27.41 8.45
C PHE A 275 24.28 26.06 9.16
N LEU A 276 23.18 25.39 9.50
CA LEU A 276 23.18 24.12 10.22
C LEU A 276 22.30 23.12 9.46
N PRO A 277 22.80 21.91 9.13
CA PRO A 277 22.00 20.92 8.42
C PRO A 277 20.78 20.52 9.24
N VAL A 278 19.65 20.33 8.56
CA VAL A 278 18.43 19.85 9.21
C VAL A 278 18.74 18.45 9.78
N GLY A 279 18.49 18.26 11.08
CA GLY A 279 18.90 17.05 11.81
C GLY A 279 20.18 17.15 12.64
N ALA A 280 20.92 18.27 12.59
CA ALA A 280 22.16 18.45 13.37
C ALA A 280 21.99 18.27 14.89
N PHE A 281 20.77 18.42 15.41
CA PHE A 281 20.48 18.33 16.85
C PHE A 281 19.56 17.16 17.24
N ASN A 282 18.88 16.51 16.28
CA ASN A 282 18.03 15.33 16.50
C ASN A 282 17.77 14.62 15.16
N SER A 283 18.24 13.38 14.99
CA SER A 283 17.92 12.58 13.79
C SER A 283 16.47 12.09 13.86
N ASP A 284 15.66 12.46 12.87
CA ASP A 284 14.29 11.97 12.76
C ASP A 284 14.26 10.56 12.14
N ASN A 285 14.20 9.54 12.99
CA ASN A 285 14.01 8.15 12.58
C ASN A 285 12.51 7.81 12.44
N PHE A 286 11.80 8.59 11.62
CA PHE A 286 10.36 8.43 11.43
C PHE A 286 10.01 7.07 10.81
N LYS A 287 9.06 6.37 11.45
CA LYS A 287 8.48 5.10 10.97
C LYS A 287 6.98 5.27 10.84
N SER A 288 6.49 5.27 9.60
CA SER A 288 5.06 5.38 9.28
C SER A 288 4.25 4.21 9.83
N LYS A 289 4.87 3.01 9.90
CA LYS A 289 4.20 1.73 10.21
C LYS A 289 3.06 1.41 9.23
N GLY A 290 3.10 1.95 8.01
CA GLY A 290 2.04 1.79 7.01
C GLY A 290 0.89 2.78 7.14
N ARG A 291 0.96 3.77 8.03
CA ARG A 291 -0.02 4.87 8.10
C ARG A 291 0.29 5.95 7.04
N GLY A 292 -0.69 6.30 6.22
CA GLY A 292 -0.55 7.30 5.16
C GLY A 292 -1.75 7.33 4.22
N PHE A 293 -1.73 8.19 3.20
CA PHE A 293 -2.75 8.24 2.15
C PHE A 293 -2.54 7.08 1.16
N ASN A 294 -2.87 5.87 1.58
CA ASN A 294 -2.51 4.65 0.85
C ASN A 294 -3.56 4.17 -0.14
N TRP A 295 -4.77 4.73 -0.10
CA TRP A 295 -5.92 4.29 -0.88
C TRP A 295 -6.50 5.43 -1.70
N ALA A 296 -7.04 5.08 -2.87
CA ALA A 296 -7.73 6.02 -3.71
C ALA A 296 -8.89 5.40 -4.47
N ASN A 297 -9.88 6.23 -4.75
CA ASN A 297 -10.98 5.93 -5.66
C ASN A 297 -10.79 6.76 -6.94
N PHE A 298 -10.72 6.09 -8.09
CA PHE A 298 -10.61 6.76 -9.38
C PHE A 298 -11.98 6.80 -10.06
N ASP A 299 -12.50 7.99 -10.33
CA ASP A 299 -13.69 8.21 -11.16
C ASP A 299 -13.24 8.33 -12.62
N SER A 300 -13.52 7.27 -13.39
CA SER A 300 -13.12 7.17 -14.80
C SER A 300 -13.96 8.04 -15.75
N VAL A 301 -15.09 8.57 -15.28
CA VAL A 301 -15.97 9.46 -16.07
C VAL A 301 -15.56 10.91 -15.85
N LYS A 302 -15.28 11.29 -14.61
CA LYS A 302 -14.88 12.65 -14.24
C LYS A 302 -13.37 12.88 -14.31
N ASN A 303 -12.57 11.84 -14.48
CA ASN A 303 -11.09 11.89 -14.45
C ASN A 303 -10.56 12.48 -13.12
N LYS A 304 -11.13 12.01 -12.00
CA LYS A 304 -10.78 12.46 -10.65
C LYS A 304 -10.26 11.31 -9.82
N CYS A 305 -9.25 11.60 -9.00
CA CYS A 305 -8.70 10.68 -8.03
C CYS A 305 -8.99 11.20 -6.62
N TYR A 306 -9.63 10.38 -5.80
CA TYR A 306 -9.99 10.71 -4.43
C TYR A 306 -9.09 9.92 -3.48
N ILE A 307 -8.04 10.56 -2.95
CA ILE A 307 -7.09 9.91 -2.04
C ILE A 307 -7.51 10.10 -0.58
N PHE A 308 -7.29 9.09 0.25
CA PHE A 308 -7.63 9.15 1.68
C PHE A 308 -6.69 8.28 2.53
N ASN A 309 -6.66 8.55 3.83
CA ASN A 309 -5.73 7.95 4.79
C ASN A 309 -6.40 7.03 5.84
N THR A 310 -7.72 6.88 5.79
CA THR A 310 -8.46 5.94 6.64
C THR A 310 -8.64 4.63 5.90
N LYS A 311 -8.37 3.49 6.56
CA LYS A 311 -8.53 2.19 5.91
C LYS A 311 -9.98 1.95 5.50
N PRO A 312 -10.24 1.47 4.28
CA PRO A 312 -11.58 1.13 3.84
C PRO A 312 -12.05 -0.17 4.48
N THR A 313 -13.36 -0.29 4.69
CA THR A 313 -13.95 -1.46 5.37
C THR A 313 -14.98 -2.21 4.53
N CYS A 314 -15.30 -1.70 3.34
CA CYS A 314 -16.16 -2.33 2.34
C CYS A 314 -15.93 -1.71 0.95
N LEU A 315 -16.65 -2.22 -0.06
CA LEU A 315 -16.71 -1.64 -1.40
C LEU A 315 -18.13 -1.22 -1.75
N ILE A 316 -18.26 -0.07 -2.40
CA ILE A 316 -19.48 0.38 -3.07
C ILE A 316 -19.39 -0.08 -4.51
N ASN A 317 -20.43 -0.75 -5.01
CA ASN A 317 -20.51 -1.13 -6.42
C ASN A 317 -20.93 0.09 -7.25
N ASP A 318 -20.00 0.61 -8.04
CA ASP A 318 -20.21 1.77 -8.89
C ASP A 318 -19.43 1.57 -10.20
N LYS A 319 -20.17 1.43 -11.30
CA LYS A 319 -19.61 1.18 -12.64
C LYS A 319 -18.62 2.24 -13.12
N ASN A 320 -18.66 3.44 -12.56
CA ASN A 320 -17.78 4.55 -12.98
C ASN A 320 -16.42 4.52 -12.29
N PHE A 321 -16.25 3.70 -11.25
CA PHE A 321 -15.10 3.77 -10.36
C PHE A 321 -14.16 2.57 -10.45
N ILE A 322 -12.89 2.86 -10.14
CA ILE A 322 -11.84 1.87 -9.91
C ILE A 322 -11.18 2.16 -8.55
N ALA A 323 -11.17 1.18 -7.66
CA ALA A 323 -10.48 1.28 -6.38
C ALA A 323 -9.02 0.82 -6.52
N THR A 324 -8.08 1.67 -6.10
CA THR A 324 -6.63 1.46 -6.22
C THR A 324 -5.92 1.75 -4.91
N THR A 325 -4.74 1.16 -4.71
CA THR A 325 -3.87 1.46 -3.56
C THR A 325 -2.45 1.75 -4.00
N ALA A 326 -1.67 2.36 -3.13
CA ALA A 326 -0.25 2.60 -3.35
C ALA A 326 0.57 1.31 -3.62
N LEU A 327 0.12 0.16 -3.12
CA LEU A 327 0.74 -1.15 -3.36
C LEU A 327 0.33 -1.77 -4.70
N SER A 328 -0.85 -1.43 -5.22
CA SER A 328 -1.48 -2.09 -6.37
C SER A 328 -0.75 -1.84 -7.69
N HIS A 329 -0.89 -2.76 -8.65
CA HIS A 329 -0.35 -2.66 -10.00
C HIS A 329 -0.89 -1.39 -10.69
N PRO A 330 -0.09 -0.67 -11.49
CA PRO A 330 -0.55 0.56 -12.12
C PRO A 330 -1.72 0.44 -13.12
N GLN A 331 -2.12 -0.78 -13.50
CA GLN A 331 -2.95 -1.03 -14.70
C GLN A 331 -3.87 -2.25 -14.60
N GLU A 332 -3.45 -3.34 -13.94
CA GLU A 332 -4.31 -4.55 -13.84
C GLU A 332 -5.63 -4.19 -13.11
N VAL A 333 -6.77 -4.49 -13.75
CA VAL A 333 -8.10 -4.27 -13.17
C VAL A 333 -8.87 -5.58 -13.17
N ASP A 334 -9.37 -5.97 -12.01
CA ASP A 334 -10.40 -6.99 -11.87
C ASP A 334 -11.79 -6.32 -11.92
N ARG A 335 -12.60 -6.66 -12.92
CA ARG A 335 -13.93 -6.07 -13.10
C ARG A 335 -15.04 -6.88 -12.41
N GLU A 336 -14.72 -8.05 -11.86
CA GLU A 336 -15.69 -8.92 -11.21
C GLU A 336 -15.94 -8.45 -9.78
N PHE A 337 -17.05 -7.72 -9.58
CA PHE A 337 -17.51 -7.35 -8.25
C PHE A 337 -18.13 -8.57 -7.56
N PRO A 338 -17.87 -8.83 -6.26
CA PRO A 338 -18.43 -9.97 -5.54
C PRO A 338 -19.93 -9.76 -5.24
N CYS A 339 -20.79 -9.88 -6.25
CA CYS A 339 -22.23 -9.59 -6.17
C CYS A 339 -22.98 -10.44 -5.13
N SER A 340 -22.52 -11.66 -4.86
CA SER A 340 -23.19 -12.59 -3.94
C SER A 340 -22.91 -12.31 -2.46
N ILE A 341 -21.94 -11.44 -2.13
CA ILE A 341 -21.43 -11.27 -0.76
C ILE A 341 -22.53 -11.03 0.29
N TYR A 342 -23.54 -10.23 -0.06
CA TYR A 342 -24.63 -9.90 0.85
C TYR A 342 -25.64 -11.04 0.96
N LYS A 343 -26.05 -11.61 -0.17
CA LYS A 343 -26.98 -12.73 -0.22
C LYS A 343 -26.43 -13.95 0.51
N ASP A 344 -25.16 -14.28 0.27
CA ASP A 344 -24.48 -15.42 0.89
C ASP A 344 -24.43 -15.27 2.41
N GLU A 345 -24.15 -14.07 2.92
CA GLU A 345 -24.11 -13.81 4.36
C GLU A 345 -25.52 -13.87 4.99
N ILE A 346 -26.54 -13.32 4.33
CA ILE A 346 -27.94 -13.41 4.77
C ILE A 346 -28.37 -14.87 4.86
N GLU A 347 -28.17 -15.65 3.79
CA GLU A 347 -28.51 -17.07 3.77
C GLU A 347 -27.73 -17.88 4.81
N ARG A 348 -26.45 -17.57 5.01
CA ARG A 348 -25.60 -18.28 5.97
C ARG A 348 -26.07 -18.07 7.39
N GLU A 349 -26.41 -16.83 7.78
CA GLU A 349 -26.90 -16.54 9.13
C GLU A 349 -28.30 -17.14 9.36
N ILE A 350 -29.19 -17.11 8.36
CA ILE A 350 -30.48 -17.81 8.43
C ILE A 350 -30.27 -19.33 8.64
N LYS A 351 -29.43 -19.97 7.82
CA LYS A 351 -29.13 -21.41 7.93
C LYS A 351 -28.50 -21.78 9.28
N LYS A 352 -27.61 -20.93 9.81
CA LYS A 352 -26.97 -21.12 11.11
C LYS A 352 -28.00 -21.07 12.25
N GLN A 353 -28.92 -20.11 12.21
CA GLN A 353 -30.01 -20.03 13.17
C GLN A 353 -30.95 -21.24 13.05
N SER A 354 -31.36 -21.62 11.84
CA SER A 354 -32.21 -22.81 11.63
C SER A 354 -31.58 -24.11 12.14
N ARG A 355 -30.26 -24.29 11.97
CA ARG A 355 -29.56 -25.45 12.54
C ARG A 355 -29.53 -25.43 14.06
N ASN A 356 -29.28 -24.27 14.66
CA ASN A 356 -29.29 -24.12 16.11
C ASN A 356 -30.70 -24.33 16.68
N MET A 357 -31.74 -23.84 16.01
CA MET A 357 -33.14 -24.05 16.40
C MET A 357 -33.51 -25.55 16.38
N ASN A 358 -33.13 -26.28 15.33
CA ASN A 358 -33.38 -27.73 15.24
C ASN A 358 -32.69 -28.57 16.33
N LEU A 359 -31.66 -28.03 17.00
CA LEU A 359 -30.93 -28.69 18.08
C LEU A 359 -31.50 -28.36 19.47
N TYR A 360 -32.30 -27.29 19.63
CA TYR A 360 -32.67 -26.73 20.93
C TYR A 360 -34.15 -26.33 21.13
N SER A 361 -35.04 -26.33 20.13
CA SER A 361 -36.38 -25.74 20.31
C SER A 361 -37.47 -26.72 20.78
N VAL A 362 -38.03 -26.47 21.98
CA VAL A 362 -39.35 -26.94 22.45
C VAL A 362 -40.44 -25.87 22.23
N ASP A 363 -40.08 -24.61 21.98
CA ASP A 363 -41.02 -23.53 21.69
C ASP A 363 -40.60 -22.76 20.43
N GLY A 364 -41.59 -22.32 19.64
CA GLY A 364 -41.38 -21.71 18.31
C GLY A 364 -40.62 -20.39 18.38
N GLU A 365 -39.32 -20.42 18.05
CA GLU A 365 -38.45 -19.24 18.08
C GLU A 365 -38.23 -18.57 16.71
N ARG A 366 -38.00 -17.26 16.77
CA ARG A 366 -38.05 -16.28 15.68
C ARG A 366 -36.70 -16.13 14.99
N ILE A 367 -36.66 -16.30 13.66
CA ILE A 367 -35.45 -16.03 12.84
C ILE A 367 -35.09 -14.54 12.95
N VAL A 368 -33.87 -14.24 13.39
CA VAL A 368 -33.31 -12.88 13.50
C VAL A 368 -32.45 -12.60 12.28
N LEU A 369 -32.93 -11.74 11.38
CA LEU A 369 -32.17 -11.37 10.19
C LEU A 369 -30.89 -10.60 10.54
N PRO A 370 -29.79 -10.82 9.82
CA PRO A 370 -28.58 -10.03 10.01
C PRO A 370 -28.84 -8.57 9.59
N ARG A 371 -28.09 -7.65 10.20
CA ARG A 371 -28.14 -6.22 9.86
C ARG A 371 -27.37 -5.97 8.56
N ILE A 372 -27.96 -6.40 7.45
CA ILE A 372 -27.51 -6.21 6.08
C ILE A 372 -28.70 -5.64 5.31
N PHE A 373 -28.55 -4.42 4.82
CA PHE A 373 -29.64 -3.63 4.23
C PHE A 373 -29.42 -3.37 2.74
N ILE A 374 -28.51 -4.11 2.13
CA ILE A 374 -28.21 -4.09 0.70
C ILE A 374 -28.14 -5.53 0.20
N SER A 375 -28.77 -5.81 -0.94
CA SER A 375 -28.73 -7.14 -1.58
C SER A 375 -29.12 -7.05 -3.05
N ASN A 376 -28.74 -8.03 -3.86
CA ASN A 376 -29.27 -8.21 -5.22
C ASN A 376 -30.62 -8.96 -5.22
N ASP A 377 -30.99 -9.54 -4.09
CA ASP A 377 -32.31 -10.10 -3.83
C ASP A 377 -33.09 -9.13 -2.93
N LYS A 378 -33.99 -8.34 -3.55
CA LYS A 378 -34.82 -7.33 -2.89
C LYS A 378 -35.60 -7.90 -1.70
N GLU A 379 -36.17 -9.09 -1.86
CA GLU A 379 -37.07 -9.69 -0.87
C GLU A 379 -36.28 -10.25 0.34
N SER A 380 -35.02 -10.63 0.15
CA SER A 380 -34.14 -11.13 1.21
C SER A 380 -33.89 -10.11 2.34
N ILE A 381 -33.99 -8.81 2.05
CA ILE A 381 -33.72 -7.72 2.99
C ILE A 381 -34.87 -7.55 4.01
N LYS A 382 -36.10 -7.96 3.65
CA LYS A 382 -37.34 -7.68 4.39
C LYS A 382 -37.47 -6.22 4.80
N CYS A 383 -37.36 -5.33 3.81
CA CYS A 383 -37.43 -3.89 4.01
C CYS A 383 -38.85 -3.43 4.41
N PRO A 384 -39.02 -2.51 5.37
CA PRO A 384 -40.33 -1.94 5.74
C PRO A 384 -40.98 -1.08 4.64
N CYS A 385 -40.17 -0.51 3.75
CA CYS A 385 -40.59 0.28 2.60
C CYS A 385 -40.06 -0.38 1.31
N GLU A 386 -40.41 0.19 0.15
CA GLU A 386 -39.85 -0.26 -1.12
C GLU A 386 -38.34 0.06 -1.20
N PRO A 387 -37.45 -0.94 -1.33
CA PRO A 387 -36.01 -0.73 -1.48
C PRO A 387 -35.66 0.10 -2.71
N GLU A 388 -34.67 0.99 -2.56
CA GLU A 388 -34.15 1.80 -3.65
C GLU A 388 -33.26 0.95 -4.58
N HIS A 389 -33.49 1.05 -5.90
CA HIS A 389 -32.65 0.42 -6.90
C HIS A 389 -31.44 1.30 -7.25
N ILE A 390 -30.23 0.77 -7.07
CA ILE A 390 -28.99 1.50 -7.32
C ILE A 390 -28.61 1.43 -8.81
N SER A 391 -28.90 2.50 -9.55
CA SER A 391 -28.73 2.58 -11.01
C SER A 391 -27.27 2.47 -11.50
N ASN A 392 -26.30 2.83 -10.67
CA ASN A 392 -24.87 2.71 -10.98
C ASN A 392 -24.27 1.35 -10.60
N SER A 393 -25.03 0.49 -9.91
CA SER A 393 -24.58 -0.83 -9.50
C SER A 393 -24.60 -1.80 -10.68
N THR A 394 -23.48 -2.46 -10.94
CA THR A 394 -23.38 -3.55 -11.92
C THR A 394 -24.06 -4.83 -11.44
N CYS A 395 -24.28 -4.98 -10.12
CA CYS A 395 -24.96 -6.14 -9.52
C CYS A 395 -26.48 -5.93 -9.38
N ASN A 396 -27.04 -4.81 -9.86
CA ASN A 396 -28.44 -4.41 -9.66
C ASN A 396 -28.85 -4.47 -8.18
N PHE A 397 -28.04 -3.86 -7.31
CA PHE A 397 -28.31 -3.86 -5.88
C PHE A 397 -29.53 -3.01 -5.51
N TYR A 398 -30.25 -3.50 -4.50
CA TYR A 398 -31.32 -2.79 -3.82
C TYR A 398 -30.89 -2.44 -2.41
N VAL A 399 -31.17 -1.21 -1.96
CA VAL A 399 -30.82 -0.71 -0.63
C VAL A 399 -32.09 -0.32 0.14
N CYS A 400 -32.18 -0.77 1.38
CA CYS A 400 -33.26 -0.43 2.29
C CYS A 400 -32.86 0.76 3.18
N ASN A 401 -33.26 1.97 2.78
CA ASN A 401 -32.91 3.20 3.50
C ASN A 401 -33.78 3.46 4.75
N CYS A 402 -35.01 2.95 4.79
CA CYS A 402 -35.98 3.17 5.87
C CYS A 402 -35.76 2.24 7.08
N VAL A 403 -34.51 2.11 7.54
CA VAL A 403 -34.11 1.26 8.67
C VAL A 403 -33.46 2.06 9.77
N GLU A 404 -33.62 1.62 11.01
CA GLU A 404 -32.90 2.18 12.16
C GLU A 404 -31.39 1.94 11.98
N LYS A 405 -30.61 3.01 11.83
CA LYS A 405 -29.14 2.98 11.78
C LYS A 405 -28.55 3.27 13.16
N ARG A 406 -27.70 2.37 13.64
CA ARG A 406 -27.06 2.39 14.97
C ARG A 406 -25.62 2.90 14.95
N ALA A 407 -25.06 3.15 13.77
CA ALA A 407 -23.74 3.73 13.59
C ALA A 407 -23.79 4.89 12.60
N GLU A 408 -22.79 5.76 12.69
CA GLU A 408 -22.61 6.90 11.81
C GLU A 408 -21.13 7.22 11.62
N ILE A 409 -20.82 8.01 10.59
CA ILE A 409 -19.46 8.49 10.32
C ILE A 409 -19.31 9.88 10.94
N LYS A 410 -18.31 10.03 11.82
CA LYS A 410 -17.91 11.32 12.41
C LYS A 410 -16.67 11.88 11.69
N GLU A 411 -16.16 12.99 12.21
CA GLU A 411 -14.92 13.61 11.77
C GLU A 411 -13.77 12.59 11.68
N ASN A 412 -12.83 12.83 10.77
CA ASN A 412 -11.70 11.94 10.47
C ASN A 412 -12.10 10.55 9.95
N ASN A 413 -13.30 10.42 9.36
CA ASN A 413 -13.82 9.18 8.77
C ASN A 413 -13.96 8.04 9.80
N GLN A 414 -14.20 8.37 11.07
CA GLN A 414 -14.39 7.38 12.13
C GLN A 414 -15.85 6.89 12.16
N VAL A 415 -16.06 5.58 11.99
CA VAL A 415 -17.38 4.97 12.20
C VAL A 415 -17.57 4.74 13.70
N VAL A 416 -18.59 5.38 14.28
CA VAL A 416 -18.94 5.26 15.71
C VAL A 416 -20.36 4.77 15.88
N ILE A 417 -20.62 4.12 17.01
CA ILE A 417 -21.98 3.77 17.43
C ILE A 417 -22.67 5.06 17.89
N LYS A 418 -23.93 5.26 17.48
CA LYS A 418 -24.72 6.41 17.94
C LYS A 418 -24.94 6.35 19.44
N GLU A 419 -25.02 7.52 20.08
CA GLU A 419 -25.14 7.64 21.52
C GLU A 419 -26.33 6.85 22.08
N GLU A 420 -27.47 6.85 21.38
CA GLU A 420 -28.68 6.11 21.78
C GLU A 420 -28.49 4.60 21.95
N PHE A 421 -27.48 4.01 21.29
CA PHE A 421 -27.22 2.56 21.31
C PHE A 421 -25.92 2.20 22.04
N ARG A 422 -25.16 3.19 22.51
CA ARG A 422 -23.83 2.97 23.06
C ARG A 422 -23.85 2.05 24.28
N ASP A 423 -24.74 2.31 25.24
CA ASP A 423 -24.88 1.50 26.45
C ASP A 423 -25.26 0.06 26.15
N TYR A 424 -26.07 -0.16 25.11
CA TYR A 424 -26.46 -1.51 24.68
C TYR A 424 -25.25 -2.33 24.16
N TYR A 425 -24.27 -1.69 23.52
CA TYR A 425 -23.09 -2.37 22.99
C TYR A 425 -21.89 -2.37 23.94
N GLU A 426 -21.82 -1.45 24.90
CA GLU A 426 -20.75 -1.39 25.89
C GLU A 426 -21.10 -2.15 27.19
N ASN A 427 -22.36 -2.13 27.62
CA ASN A 427 -22.82 -2.71 28.90
C ASN A 427 -23.86 -3.85 28.73
N GLY A 428 -24.33 -4.11 27.52
CA GLY A 428 -25.24 -5.22 27.23
C GLY A 428 -24.49 -6.55 27.24
N GLU A 429 -24.95 -7.48 28.07
CA GLU A 429 -24.55 -8.89 28.05
C GLU A 429 -24.86 -9.51 26.66
N GLU A 430 -23.85 -9.59 25.78
CA GLU A 430 -23.79 -10.54 24.64
C GLU A 430 -22.56 -11.44 24.80
#